data_AF-A0A820FTT0-F1
#
_entry.id   AF-A0A820FTT0-F1
#
_cell.length_a   1.000
_cell.length_b   1.000
_cell.length_c   1.000
_cell.angle_alpha   90.00
_cell.angle_beta   90.00
_cell.angle_gamma   90.00
#
_symmetry.space_group_name_H-M   'P 1'
#
loop_
_entity.id
_entity.type
_entity.pdbx_description
1 polymer ?
#
loop_
_entity_poly.entity_id
_entity_poly.type
_entity_poly.pdbx_seq_one_letter_code
_entity_poly.pdbx_strand_id
1 'polypeptide(L)'
;MQLASCLSSSAMIDLVTDLLSLLQEAVTAPRLDFLVPSLNDEDYLAWPGWTKEQFDDTYHVISSHLRSSSNHHIRNTLAMFWIKLKTNLSFRQIGSMFNVPGNGEDRRKRAADVFDN
;
A
#
# COMPACT_ATOMS: atom_id res chain seq x y z
N MET A 1 -15.24 19.24 35.28
CA MET A 1 -15.61 20.24 34.25
C MET A 1 -14.32 20.92 33.81
N GLN A 2 -13.70 20.46 32.71
CA GLN A 2 -12.52 21.08 32.14
C GLN A 2 -12.78 21.28 30.64
N LEU A 3 -12.68 22.54 30.24
CA LEU A 3 -13.08 23.08 28.96
C LEU A 3 -12.15 22.57 27.86
N ALA A 4 -12.73 22.14 26.74
CA ALA A 4 -12.02 21.96 25.50
C ALA A 4 -11.29 23.28 25.17
N SER A 5 -9.95 23.25 25.19
CA SER A 5 -9.12 24.37 24.79
C SER A 5 -9.35 24.62 23.30
N CYS A 6 -10.03 25.71 22.97
CA CYS A 6 -10.18 26.15 21.59
C CYS A 6 -8.78 26.37 21.00
N LEU A 7 -8.41 25.58 19.98
CA LEU A 7 -7.26 25.87 19.13
C LEU A 7 -7.38 27.31 18.62
N SER A 8 -6.33 28.11 18.78
CA SER A 8 -6.33 29.46 18.21
C SER A 8 -6.42 29.36 16.69
N SER A 9 -7.06 30.35 16.06
CA SER A 9 -7.20 30.40 14.60
C SER A 9 -5.82 30.31 13.91
N SER A 10 -4.79 30.93 14.49
CA SER A 10 -3.42 30.84 13.99
C SER A 10 -2.86 29.41 14.02
N ALA A 11 -3.00 28.69 15.14
CA ALA A 11 -2.52 27.32 15.26
C ALA A 11 -3.25 26.35 14.33
N MET A 12 -4.53 26.63 14.03
CA MET A 12 -5.29 25.87 13.03
C MET A 12 -4.77 26.13 11.61
N ILE A 13 -4.46 27.38 11.27
CA ILE A 13 -3.88 27.75 9.96
C ILE A 13 -2.52 27.09 9.77
N ASP A 14 -1.67 27.10 10.80
CA ASP A 14 -0.35 26.46 10.76
C ASP A 14 -0.49 24.95 10.50
N LEU A 15 -1.38 24.27 11.24
CA LEU A 15 -1.64 22.84 11.08
C LEU A 15 -2.15 22.49 9.66
N VAL A 16 -3.05 23.31 9.10
CA VAL A 16 -3.56 23.11 7.74
C VAL A 16 -2.44 23.32 6.71
N THR A 17 -1.57 24.30 6.92
CA THR A 17 -0.45 24.59 6.03
C THR A 17 0.59 23.45 6.05
N ASP A 18 0.87 22.90 7.22
CA ASP A 18 1.75 21.74 7.37
C ASP A 18 1.16 20.50 6.69
N LEU A 19 -0.15 20.25 6.88
CA LEU A 19 -0.84 19.15 6.21
C LEU A 19 -0.80 19.29 4.68
N LEU A 20 -1.02 20.49 4.15
CA LEU A 20 -0.96 20.75 2.71
C LEU A 20 0.44 20.49 2.15
N SER A 21 1.48 20.92 2.87
CA SER A 21 2.87 20.67 2.50
C SER A 21 3.17 19.17 2.44
N LEU A 22 2.77 18.42 3.48
CA LEU A 22 2.93 16.97 3.53
C LEU A 22 2.17 16.24 2.41
N LEU A 23 0.96 16.70 2.09
CA LEU A 23 0.17 16.13 0.98
C LEU A 23 0.83 16.40 -0.37
N GLN A 24 1.42 17.58 -0.56
CA GLN A 24 2.10 17.95 -1.80
C GLN A 24 3.38 17.13 -2.00
N GLU A 25 4.13 16.85 -0.93
CA GLU A 25 5.24 15.90 -0.93
C GLU A 25 4.78 14.47 -1.18
N ALA A 26 3.67 14.04 -0.57
CA ALA A 26 3.13 12.69 -0.77
C ALA A 26 2.67 12.42 -2.21
N VAL A 27 2.26 13.46 -2.95
CA VAL A 27 1.90 13.35 -4.38
C VAL A 27 3.12 13.07 -5.25
N THR A 28 4.28 13.61 -4.89
CA THR A 28 5.54 13.42 -5.63
C THR A 28 6.39 12.27 -5.10
N ALA A 29 6.05 11.73 -3.93
CA ALA A 29 6.74 10.62 -3.31
C ALA A 29 6.77 9.37 -4.21
N PRO A 30 7.91 8.66 -4.27
CA PRO A 30 8.02 7.41 -5.00
C PRO A 30 7.02 6.40 -4.43
N ARG A 31 6.34 5.71 -5.34
CA ARG A 31 5.33 4.71 -4.99
C ARG A 31 5.99 3.43 -4.50
N LEU A 32 5.24 2.63 -3.74
CA LEU A 32 5.75 1.41 -3.15
C LEU A 32 5.98 0.37 -4.26
N ASP A 33 7.23 -0.03 -4.45
CA ASP A 33 7.63 -1.02 -5.45
C ASP A 33 8.72 -1.94 -4.89
N PHE A 34 8.35 -3.20 -4.63
CA PHE A 34 9.23 -4.24 -4.09
C PHE A 34 10.18 -4.83 -5.14
N LEU A 35 10.13 -4.34 -6.37
CA LEU A 35 11.16 -4.62 -7.38
C LEU A 35 12.37 -3.71 -7.23
N VAL A 36 12.22 -2.56 -6.59
CA VAL A 36 13.30 -1.60 -6.47
C VAL A 36 14.27 -2.05 -5.36
N PRO A 37 15.58 -2.13 -5.63
CA PRO A 37 16.58 -2.55 -4.63
C PRO A 37 16.69 -1.63 -3.42
N SER A 38 16.13 -0.42 -3.48
CA SER A 38 16.24 0.62 -2.47
C SER A 38 15.45 0.33 -1.19
N LEU A 39 14.51 -0.62 -1.20
CA LEU A 39 13.78 -1.00 0.00
C LEU A 39 14.69 -1.77 0.97
N ASN A 40 14.78 -1.25 2.18
CA ASN A 40 15.56 -1.82 3.27
C ASN A 40 14.68 -2.72 4.16
N ASP A 41 15.29 -3.40 5.14
CA ASP A 41 14.55 -4.29 6.04
C ASP A 41 13.48 -3.56 6.88
N GLU A 42 13.67 -2.28 7.20
CA GLU A 42 12.65 -1.49 7.90
C GLU A 42 11.39 -1.31 7.06
N ASP A 43 11.52 -1.11 5.74
CA ASP A 43 10.39 -1.03 4.82
C ASP A 43 9.61 -2.35 4.77
N TYR A 44 10.33 -3.49 4.72
CA TYR A 44 9.71 -4.82 4.75
C TYR A 44 9.03 -5.10 6.10
N LEU A 45 9.60 -4.64 7.21
CA LEU A 45 8.97 -4.76 8.52
C LEU A 45 7.76 -3.83 8.66
N ALA A 46 7.80 -2.63 8.09
CA ALA A 46 6.71 -1.67 8.16
C ALA A 46 5.48 -2.19 7.40
N TRP A 47 5.67 -2.60 6.15
CA TRP A 47 4.58 -2.90 5.23
C TRP A 47 4.07 -4.36 5.35
N PRO A 48 4.77 -5.39 4.84
CA PRO A 48 4.32 -6.78 5.00
C PRO A 48 4.54 -7.33 6.41
N GLY A 49 5.44 -6.76 7.21
CA GLY A 49 5.71 -7.24 8.58
C GLY A 49 6.78 -8.30 8.69
N TRP A 50 7.55 -8.52 7.64
CA TRP A 50 8.60 -9.54 7.58
C TRP A 50 9.95 -8.89 7.37
N THR A 51 11.03 -9.60 7.69
CA THR A 51 12.35 -9.23 7.18
C THR A 51 12.40 -9.42 5.67
N LYS A 52 13.35 -8.78 5.00
CA LYS A 52 13.52 -8.94 3.55
C LYS A 52 13.83 -10.39 3.17
N GLU A 53 14.67 -11.05 3.97
CA GLU A 53 15.01 -12.48 3.80
C GLU A 53 13.77 -13.37 3.87
N GLN A 54 12.94 -13.24 4.92
CA GLN A 54 11.71 -14.03 5.07
C GLN A 54 10.72 -13.80 3.91
N PHE A 55 10.64 -12.57 3.43
CA PHE A 55 9.82 -12.23 2.27
C PHE A 55 10.33 -12.89 0.99
N ASP A 56 11.65 -12.86 0.78
CA ASP A 56 12.28 -13.44 -0.39
C ASP A 56 12.20 -14.96 -0.39
N ASP A 57 12.42 -15.60 0.75
CA ASP A 57 12.22 -17.05 0.93
C ASP A 57 10.79 -17.46 0.57
N THR A 58 9.81 -16.73 1.09
CA THR A 58 8.41 -17.00 0.79
C THR A 58 8.12 -16.79 -0.70
N TYR A 59 8.62 -15.70 -1.27
CA TYR A 59 8.48 -15.42 -2.70
C TYR A 59 9.06 -16.56 -3.55
N HIS A 60 10.24 -17.08 -3.21
CA HIS A 60 10.86 -18.19 -3.93
C HIS A 60 10.05 -19.48 -3.85
N VAL A 61 9.41 -19.76 -2.72
CA VAL A 61 8.55 -20.95 -2.56
C VAL A 61 7.27 -20.84 -3.39
N ILE A 62 6.60 -19.69 -3.38
CA ILE A 62 5.25 -19.57 -3.95
C ILE A 62 5.23 -19.05 -5.39
N SER A 63 6.28 -18.39 -5.86
CA SER A 63 6.29 -17.69 -7.15
C SER A 63 6.01 -18.61 -8.34
N SER A 64 6.49 -19.85 -8.29
CA SER A 64 6.21 -20.89 -9.29
C SER A 64 4.73 -21.27 -9.40
N HIS A 65 3.97 -21.06 -8.34
CA HIS A 65 2.54 -21.38 -8.26
C HIS A 65 1.64 -20.19 -8.61
N LEU A 66 2.21 -18.99 -8.75
CA LEU A 66 1.47 -17.77 -9.05
C LEU A 66 1.57 -17.44 -10.54
N ARG A 67 0.43 -17.13 -11.15
CA ARG A 67 0.40 -16.65 -12.53
C ARG A 67 0.91 -15.20 -12.56
N SER A 68 1.96 -14.95 -13.33
CA SER A 68 2.32 -13.57 -13.67
C SER A 68 1.21 -12.96 -14.53
N SER A 69 0.96 -11.68 -14.34
CA SER A 69 0.09 -10.91 -15.24
C SER A 69 0.93 -9.79 -15.84
N SER A 70 0.57 -9.34 -17.05
CA SER A 70 1.23 -8.19 -17.70
C SER A 70 1.22 -6.93 -16.83
N ASN A 71 0.27 -6.84 -15.90
CA ASN A 71 0.00 -5.63 -15.14
C ASN A 71 0.63 -5.64 -13.75
N HIS A 72 1.04 -6.80 -13.22
CA HIS A 72 1.60 -6.91 -11.87
C HIS A 72 2.70 -7.97 -11.78
N HIS A 73 3.84 -7.57 -11.22
CA HIS A 73 4.89 -8.50 -10.84
C HIS A 73 4.47 -9.26 -9.59
N ILE A 74 4.74 -10.57 -9.56
CA ILE A 74 4.33 -11.49 -8.48
C ILE A 74 4.79 -10.97 -7.11
N ARG A 75 5.99 -10.41 -7.04
CA ARG A 75 6.56 -9.81 -5.82
C ARG A 75 5.71 -8.66 -5.26
N ASN A 76 5.26 -7.74 -6.11
CA ASN A 76 4.38 -6.64 -5.69
C ASN A 76 2.98 -7.15 -5.31
N THR A 77 2.46 -8.14 -6.03
CA THR A 77 1.18 -8.79 -5.67
C THR A 77 1.25 -9.43 -4.29
N LEU A 78 2.36 -10.11 -3.98
CA LEU A 78 2.60 -10.72 -2.67
C LEU A 78 2.67 -9.65 -1.57
N ALA A 79 3.37 -8.55 -1.82
CA ALA A 79 3.43 -7.43 -0.87
C ALA A 79 2.04 -6.82 -0.63
N MET A 80 1.25 -6.58 -1.67
CA MET A 80 -0.12 -6.09 -1.56
C MET A 80 -1.01 -7.02 -0.73
N PHE A 81 -0.86 -8.34 -0.90
CA PHE A 81 -1.59 -9.34 -0.13
C PHE A 81 -1.25 -9.26 1.37
N TRP A 82 0.04 -9.24 1.72
CA TRP A 82 0.46 -9.15 3.12
C TRP A 82 0.09 -7.82 3.77
N ILE A 83 0.25 -6.71 3.05
CA ILE A 83 -0.21 -5.38 3.53
C ILE A 83 -1.71 -5.41 3.79
N LYS A 84 -2.50 -6.08 2.94
CA LYS A 84 -3.95 -6.21 3.13
C LYS A 84 -4.31 -7.03 4.38
N LEU A 85 -3.53 -8.06 4.71
CA LEU A 85 -3.74 -8.87 5.91
C LEU A 85 -3.33 -8.13 7.19
N LYS A 86 -2.21 -7.41 7.15
CA LYS A 86 -1.62 -6.73 8.32
C LYS A 86 -2.32 -5.41 8.64
N THR A 87 -2.83 -4.72 7.62
CA THR A 87 -3.41 -3.39 7.77
C THR A 87 -4.91 -3.42 7.47
N ASN A 88 -5.66 -2.48 8.05
CA ASN A 88 -7.08 -2.32 7.73
C ASN A 88 -7.29 -1.46 6.46
N LEU A 89 -6.31 -1.41 5.56
CA LEU A 89 -6.41 -0.61 4.34
C LEU A 89 -7.36 -1.27 3.32
N SER A 90 -8.14 -0.44 2.64
CA SER A 90 -8.98 -0.86 1.52
C SER A 90 -8.12 -1.20 0.29
N PHE A 91 -8.65 -2.05 -0.60
CA PHE A 91 -8.00 -2.36 -1.88
C PHE A 91 -7.77 -1.12 -2.77
N ARG A 92 -8.52 -0.04 -2.55
CA ARG A 92 -8.31 1.25 -3.23
C ARG A 92 -7.06 1.94 -2.70
N GLN A 93 -6.90 2.00 -1.37
CA GLN A 93 -5.71 2.58 -0.73
C GLN A 93 -4.44 1.81 -1.09
N ILE A 94 -4.48 0.48 -1.00
CA ILE A 94 -3.34 -0.36 -1.40
C ILE A 94 -3.08 -0.20 -2.91
N GLY A 95 -4.11 -0.17 -3.74
CA GLY A 95 -3.96 0.07 -5.18
C GLY A 95 -3.28 1.41 -5.49
N SER A 96 -3.63 2.49 -4.78
CA SER A 96 -2.95 3.78 -4.95
C SER A 96 -1.48 3.73 -4.57
N MET A 97 -1.09 2.97 -3.54
CA MET A 97 0.32 2.83 -3.14
C MET A 97 1.18 2.15 -4.19
N PHE A 98 0.62 1.21 -4.97
CA PHE A 98 1.32 0.40 -5.98
C PHE A 98 1.05 0.84 -7.43
N ASN A 99 0.47 2.02 -7.64
CA ASN A 99 0.05 2.52 -8.95
C ASN A 99 -0.86 1.56 -9.75
N VAL A 100 -1.70 0.79 -9.06
CA VAL A 100 -2.66 -0.10 -9.73
C VAL A 100 -3.82 0.76 -10.24
N PRO A 101 -4.03 0.86 -11.57
CA PRO A 101 -5.11 1.66 -12.13
C PRO A 101 -6.46 1.14 -11.60
N GLY A 102 -7.18 2.01 -10.91
CA GLY A 102 -8.44 1.68 -10.25
C GLY A 102 -9.62 1.86 -11.18
N ASN A 103 -9.80 0.99 -12.18
CA ASN A 103 -11.10 0.88 -12.84
C ASN A 103 -11.99 -0.06 -12.03
N GLY A 104 -12.85 0.53 -11.20
CA GLY A 104 -13.70 -0.19 -10.24
C GLY A 104 -14.64 -1.24 -10.84
N GLU A 105 -14.92 -1.17 -12.15
CA GLU A 105 -15.75 -2.14 -12.87
C GLU A 105 -15.02 -3.45 -13.17
N ASP A 106 -13.72 -3.42 -13.48
CA ASP A 106 -12.94 -4.62 -13.85
C ASP A 106 -12.53 -5.47 -12.63
N ARG A 107 -12.57 -4.90 -11.42
CA ARG A 107 -12.24 -5.62 -10.17
C ARG A 107 -13.41 -6.45 -9.64
N ARG A 108 -14.66 -6.03 -9.89
CA ARG A 108 -15.85 -6.80 -9.47
C ARG A 108 -16.09 -8.02 -10.34
N LYS A 109 -15.86 -7.93 -11.65
CA LYS A 109 -16.00 -9.06 -12.58
C LYS A 109 -15.05 -10.22 -12.25
N ARG A 110 -13.76 -9.92 -12.01
CA ARG A 110 -12.74 -10.95 -11.72
C ARG A 110 -12.97 -11.74 -10.42
N ALA A 111 -13.63 -11.16 -9.42
CA ALA A 111 -13.96 -11.89 -8.21
C ALA A 111 -15.13 -12.85 -8.43
N ALA A 112 -16.10 -12.50 -9.29
CA ALA A 112 -17.20 -13.40 -9.67
C ALA A 112 -16.70 -14.57 -10.54
N ASP A 113 -15.86 -14.28 -11.54
CA ASP A 113 -15.35 -15.28 -12.49
C ASP A 113 -14.45 -16.37 -11.84
N VAL A 114 -13.90 -16.11 -10.64
CA VAL A 114 -13.06 -17.07 -9.90
C VAL A 114 -13.89 -18.12 -9.16
N PHE A 115 -15.14 -17.83 -8.81
CA PHE A 115 -16.03 -18.77 -8.11
C PHE A 115 -17.03 -19.48 -9.05
N ASP A 116 -17.09 -19.08 -10.32
CA ASP A 116 -17.99 -19.64 -11.35
C ASP A 116 -17.33 -20.70 -12.25
N ASN A 117 -16.18 -21.29 -11.84
CA ASN A 117 -15.59 -22.49 -12.50
C ASN A 117 -15.63 -23.72 -11.59
#